data_AF-A0A376D9B8-F1
#
_entry.id   AF-A0A376D9B8-F1
#
_cell.length_a   1.000
_cell.length_b   1.000
_cell.length_c   1.000
_cell.angle_alpha   90.00
_cell.angle_beta   90.00
_cell.angle_gamma   90.00
#
_symmetry.space_group_name_H-M   'P 1'
#
loop_
_entity.id
_entity.type
_entity.pdbx_description
1 polymer ?
#
loop_
_entity_poly.entity_id
_entity_poly.type
_entity_poly.pdbx_seq_one_letter_code
_entity_poly.pdbx_strand_id
1 'polypeptide(L)' 'MAKNVAGDAAEVSSITKPGAEIHEYQPTPGDIKRAQGAQLILANGMNLELWFQRFLPASQWGSRSNCPLRV' A
#
# COMPACT_ATOMS: atom_id res chain seq x y z
N MET A 1 12.12 5.47 -3.48
CA MET A 1 11.75 6.90 -3.34
C MET A 1 11.19 7.20 -1.95
N ALA A 2 10.09 6.58 -1.52
CA ALA A 2 9.45 6.86 -0.22
C ALA A 2 10.41 6.80 0.99
N LYS A 3 11.29 5.79 1.07
CA LYS A 3 12.29 5.69 2.15
C LYS A 3 13.26 6.88 2.20
N ASN A 4 13.64 7.43 1.05
CA ASN A 4 14.57 8.56 0.97
C ASN A 4 13.93 9.86 1.49
N VAL A 5 12.61 9.97 1.38
CA VAL A 5 11.85 11.13 1.87
C VAL A 5 11.47 10.94 3.35
N ALA A 6 11.13 9.72 3.75
CA ALA A 6 10.73 9.41 5.12
C ALA A 6 11.88 9.50 6.14
N GLY A 7 13.13 9.19 5.72
CA GLY A 7 14.27 9.16 6.63
C GLY A 7 14.00 8.27 7.85
N ASP A 8 14.27 8.80 9.05
CA ASP A 8 14.03 8.09 10.32
C ASP A 8 12.62 8.33 10.89
N ALA A 9 11.79 9.14 10.24
CA ALA A 9 10.47 9.51 10.75
C ALA A 9 9.41 8.43 10.51
N ALA A 10 9.64 7.50 9.58
CA ALA A 10 8.71 6.41 9.30
C ALA A 10 9.42 5.16 8.79
N GLU A 11 8.91 4.00 9.19
CA GLU A 11 9.30 2.72 8.62
C GLU A 11 8.62 2.52 7.25
N VAL A 12 9.42 2.38 6.21
CA VAL A 12 8.93 2.18 4.84
C VAL A 12 9.18 0.75 4.41
N SER A 13 8.10 -0.01 4.21
CA SER A 13 8.13 -1.37 3.65
C SER A 13 7.41 -1.43 2.31
N SER A 14 7.89 -2.30 1.41
CA SER A 14 7.26 -2.54 0.11
C SER A 14 6.35 -3.76 0.20
N ILE A 15 5.15 -3.66 -0.38
CA ILE A 15 4.22 -4.79 -0.51
C ILE A 15 4.72 -5.73 -1.60
N THR A 16 5.06 -5.19 -2.77
CA THR A 16 5.71 -5.96 -3.82
C THR A 16 7.17 -6.20 -3.44
N LYS A 17 7.63 -7.45 -3.59
CA LYS A 17 9.03 -7.78 -3.37
C LYS A 17 9.88 -7.27 -4.54
N PRO A 18 11.18 -6.95 -4.32
CA PRO A 18 12.09 -6.67 -5.41
C PRO A 18 12.08 -7.80 -6.44
N GLY A 19 11.90 -7.47 -7.71
CA GLY A 19 11.83 -8.44 -8.82
C GLY A 19 10.49 -9.14 -8.99
N ALA A 20 9.48 -8.83 -8.17
CA ALA A 20 8.12 -9.28 -8.43
C ALA A 20 7.54 -8.55 -9.65
N GLU A 21 6.90 -9.30 -10.53
CA GLU A 21 6.09 -8.75 -11.62
C GLU A 21 4.85 -8.07 -11.01
N ILE A 22 4.56 -6.84 -11.41
CA ILE A 22 3.57 -5.97 -10.75
C ILE A 22 2.14 -6.16 -11.25
N HIS A 23 1.95 -6.67 -12.47
CA HIS A 23 0.63 -6.90 -13.07
C HIS A 23 0.00 -8.19 -12.54
N GLU A 24 0.80 -9.24 -12.33
CA GLU A 24 0.38 -10.55 -11.82
C GLU A 24 0.67 -10.76 -10.34
N TYR A 25 1.14 -9.71 -9.64
CA TYR A 25 1.39 -9.80 -8.21
C TYR A 25 0.13 -10.22 -7.45
N GLN A 26 0.24 -11.30 -6.68
CA GLN A 26 -0.81 -11.79 -5.82
C GLN A 26 -0.47 -11.49 -4.36
N PRO A 27 -1.20 -10.57 -3.71
CA PRO A 27 -0.95 -10.24 -2.32
C PRO A 27 -1.20 -11.45 -1.43
N THR A 28 -0.30 -11.67 -0.47
CA THR A 28 -0.47 -12.72 0.54
C THR A 28 -1.31 -12.21 1.71
N PRO A 29 -1.90 -13.11 2.53
CA PRO A 29 -2.55 -12.70 3.77
C PRO A 29 -1.63 -11.91 4.72
N GLY A 30 -0.32 -12.15 4.67
CA GLY A 30 0.67 -11.38 5.42
C GLY A 30 0.82 -9.93 4.92
N ASP A 31 0.69 -9.70 3.62
CA ASP A 31 0.70 -8.36 3.03
C ASP A 31 -0.53 -7.56 3.46
N ILE A 32 -1.70 -8.21 3.49
CA ILE A 32 -2.95 -7.59 3.95
C ILE A 32 -2.83 -7.18 5.43
N LYS A 33 -2.29 -8.06 6.29
CA LYS A 33 -2.06 -7.72 7.70
C LYS A 33 -1.12 -6.52 7.87
N ARG A 34 -0.03 -6.47 7.09
CA ARG A 34 0.89 -5.32 7.10
C ARG A 34 0.19 -4.04 6.66
N ALA A 35 -0.62 -4.10 5.60
CA ALA A 35 -1.38 -2.96 5.11
C ALA A 35 -2.42 -2.44 6.13
N GLN A 36 -3.06 -3.33 6.89
CA GLN A 36 -4.02 -2.93 7.94
C GLN A 36 -3.40 -2.16 9.11
N GLY A 37 -2.12 -2.43 9.41
CA GLY A 37 -1.34 -1.73 10.42
C GLY A 37 -0.67 -0.46 9.90
N ALA A 38 -0.66 -0.23 8.59
CA ALA A 38 -0.02 0.93 7.98
C ALA A 38 -0.86 2.21 8.21
N GLN A 39 -0.16 3.32 8.50
CA GLN A 39 -0.78 4.64 8.61
C GLN A 39 -0.98 5.30 7.25
N LEU A 40 -0.17 4.91 6.26
CA LEU A 40 -0.19 5.40 4.89
C LEU A 40 0.15 4.27 3.92
N ILE A 41 -0.59 4.17 2.82
CA ILE A 41 -0.27 3.31 1.68
C ILE A 41 -0.10 4.18 0.46
N LEU A 42 1.02 3.98 -0.25
CA LEU A 42 1.34 4.67 -1.49
C LEU A 42 1.19 3.69 -2.66
N ALA A 43 0.44 4.09 -3.69
CA ALA A 43 0.35 3.39 -4.97
C ALA A 43 0.90 4.30 -6.08
N ASN A 44 1.50 3.73 -7.13
CA ASN A 44 2.06 4.53 -8.23
C ASN A 44 0.97 5.18 -9.10
N GLY A 45 -0.20 4.56 -9.19
CA GLY A 45 -1.28 5.02 -10.06
C GLY A 45 -1.13 4.53 -11.50
N MET A 46 -1.77 5.22 -12.45
CA MET A 46 -1.79 4.85 -13.88
C MET A 46 -2.30 3.42 -14.17
N ASN A 47 -3.05 2.83 -13.23
CA ASN A 47 -3.63 1.49 -13.36
C ASN A 47 -2.61 0.35 -13.51
N LEU A 48 -1.37 0.56 -13.06
CA LEU A 48 -0.30 -0.44 -13.11
C LEU A 48 -0.52 -1.57 -12.10
N GLU A 49 -1.07 -1.25 -10.93
CA GLU A 49 -1.38 -2.22 -9.88
C GLU A 49 -2.87 -2.58 -9.83
N LEU A 50 -3.40 -3.25 -10.86
CA LEU A 50 -4.81 -3.68 -10.91
C LEU A 50 -5.26 -4.49 -9.68
N TRP A 51 -4.35 -5.30 -9.14
CA TRP A 51 -4.56 -6.08 -7.92
C TRP A 51 -4.85 -5.20 -6.69
N PHE A 52 -4.39 -3.95 -6.69
CA PHE A 52 -4.52 -3.01 -5.56
C PHE A 52 -5.98 -2.68 -5.26
N GLN A 53 -6.84 -2.62 -6.29
CA GLN A 53 -8.28 -2.36 -6.12
C GLN A 53 -8.98 -3.46 -5.31
N ARG A 54 -8.50 -4.71 -5.42
CA ARG A 54 -9.01 -5.86 -4.67
C ARG A 54 -8.30 -6.03 -3.32
N PHE A 55 -7.09 -5.49 -3.20
CA PHE A 55 -6.26 -5.55 -2.00
C PHE A 55 -6.79 -4.65 -0.87
N LEU A 56 -7.35 -3.48 -1.20
CA LEU A 56 -7.92 -2.55 -0.23
C LEU A 56 -9.42 -2.31 -0.49
N PRO A 57 -10.33 -3.08 0.11
CA PRO A 57 -11.75 -2.74 0.04
C PRO A 57 -11.99 -1.40 0.74
N ALA A 58 -12.64 -0.47 0.03
CA ALA A 58 -12.90 0.91 0.46
C ALA A 58 -13.56 1.01 1.85
N SER A 59 -14.30 -0.02 2.26
CA SER A 59 -14.94 -0.13 3.58
C SER A 59 -13.94 -0.18 4.75
N GLN A 60 -12.68 -0.56 4.53
CA GLN A 60 -11.68 -0.65 5.60
C GLN A 60 -10.97 0.68 5.89
N TRP A 61 -10.95 1.63 4.94
CA TRP A 61 -10.26 2.92 5.13
C TRP A 61 -11.21 4.10 5.35
N GLY A 62 -12.40 4.07 4.72
CA GLY A 62 -13.39 5.15 4.81
C GLY A 62 -14.06 5.35 6.18
N SER A 63 -13.90 4.42 7.12
CA SER A 63 -14.47 4.54 8.47
C SER A 63 -13.49 5.02 9.54
N ARG A 64 -12.19 5.17 9.22
CA ARG A 64 -11.21 5.71 10.17
C ARG A 64 -11.19 7.23 10.08
N SER A 65 -11.44 7.89 11.20
CA SER A 65 -11.46 9.36 11.40
C SER A 65 -10.15 10.10 11.08
N ASN A 66 -9.11 9.39 10.62
CA ASN A 66 -7.79 9.93 10.33
C ASN A 66 -7.28 9.45 8.96
N CYS A 67 -8.10 9.54 7.91
CA CYS A 67 -7.71 9.22 6.54
C CYS A 67 -6.88 10.38 5.96
N PRO A 68 -5.56 10.24 5.78
CA PRO A 68 -4.77 11.27 5.13
C PRO A 68 -4.76 10.97 3.63
N LEU A 69 -5.37 11.88 2.87
CA LEU A 69 -5.13 12.12 1.44
C LEU A 69 -5.71 11.08 0.48
N ARG A 70 -6.89 11.41 -0.06
CA ARG A 70 -7.15 11.21 -1.50
C ARG A 70 -6.26 12.19 -2.27
N VAL A 71 -5.25 11.67 -2.96
CA VAL A 71 -4.68 12.34 -4.15
C VAL A 71 -5.31 11.70 -5.38
#